data_AF-A0A0T1W5Z6-F1
#
_entry.id   AF-A0A0T1W5Z6-F1
#
_cell.length_a   1.000
_cell.length_b   1.000
_cell.length_c   1.000
_cell.angle_alpha   90.00
_cell.angle_beta   90.00
_cell.angle_gamma   90.00
#
_symmetry.space_group_name_H-M   'P 1'
#
loop_
_entity.id
_entity.type
_entity.pdbx_description
1 polymer ?
#
loop_
_entity_poly.entity_id
_entity_poly.type
_entity_poly.pdbx_seq_one_letter_code
_entity_poly.pdbx_strand_id
1 'polypeptide(L)'
;MSPTAPSATAKILYRPVGLVSSILGGLVASAIFKQIWKRASPGDKPDPPTALQTEYPFKEILVAAAVQGVVYSLVKTVIDRQGARAFERWTGEWPGS
;
A
#
# COMPACT_ATOMS: atom_id res chain seq x y z
N MET A 1 1.96 -36.90 12.02
CA MET A 1 0.83 -35.99 11.79
C MET A 1 1.30 -34.97 10.77
N SER A 2 0.97 -35.16 9.49
CA SER A 2 1.47 -34.32 8.39
C SER A 2 0.64 -33.03 8.30
N PRO A 3 1.24 -31.84 8.16
CA PRO A 3 0.48 -30.60 7.99
C PRO A 3 -0.25 -30.63 6.65
N THR A 4 -1.58 -30.62 6.69
CA THR A 4 -2.45 -30.56 5.51
C THR A 4 -2.32 -29.18 4.87
N ALA A 5 -1.73 -29.10 3.67
CA ALA A 5 -1.67 -27.86 2.91
C ALA A 5 -3.08 -27.30 2.67
N PRO A 6 -3.29 -25.96 2.75
CA PRO A 6 -4.62 -25.36 2.60
C PRO A 6 -5.21 -25.64 1.21
N SER A 7 -6.47 -26.08 1.18
CA SER A 7 -7.18 -26.46 -0.04
C SER A 7 -7.38 -25.26 -0.98
N ALA A 8 -7.35 -25.50 -2.29
CA ALA A 8 -7.42 -24.48 -3.34
C ALA A 8 -8.62 -23.50 -3.20
N THR A 9 -9.71 -23.94 -2.58
CA THR A 9 -10.90 -23.14 -2.27
C THR A 9 -10.60 -21.98 -1.31
N ALA A 10 -9.73 -22.18 -0.31
CA ALA A 10 -9.34 -21.14 0.63
C ALA A 10 -8.52 -20.02 -0.06
N LYS A 11 -7.66 -20.38 -1.02
CA LYS A 11 -6.87 -19.42 -1.82
C LYS A 11 -7.74 -18.60 -2.79
N ILE A 12 -8.81 -19.18 -3.32
CA ILE A 12 -9.76 -18.48 -4.21
C ILE A 12 -10.65 -17.52 -3.42
N LEU A 13 -11.07 -17.90 -2.20
CA LEU A 13 -11.91 -17.06 -1.35
C LEU A 13 -11.16 -15.85 -0.76
N TYR A 14 -9.85 -15.96 -0.53
CA TYR A 14 -9.02 -14.86 0.01
C TYR A 14 -8.52 -13.86 -1.05
N ARG A 15 -8.45 -14.26 -2.34
CA ARG A 15 -8.00 -13.38 -3.43
C ARG A 15 -8.79 -12.07 -3.55
N PRO A 16 -10.14 -12.06 -3.50
CA PRO A 16 -10.93 -10.84 -3.54
C PRO A 16 -10.62 -9.91 -2.37
N VAL A 17 -10.46 -10.46 -1.17
CA VAL A 17 -10.18 -9.67 0.04
C VAL A 17 -8.81 -9.00 -0.06
N GLY A 18 -7.79 -9.74 -0.49
CA GLY A 18 -6.45 -9.19 -0.74
C GLY A 18 -6.44 -8.10 -1.81
N LEU A 19 -7.22 -8.27 -2.89
CA LEU A 19 -7.35 -7.28 -3.96
C LEU A 19 -8.06 -6.01 -3.47
N VAL A 20 -9.21 -6.16 -2.81
CA VAL A 20 -9.98 -5.01 -2.26
C VAL A 20 -9.13 -4.24 -1.26
N SER A 21 -8.42 -4.95 -0.39
CA SER A 21 -7.52 -4.34 0.60
C SER A 21 -6.35 -3.60 -0.08
N SER A 22 -5.83 -4.14 -1.19
CA SER A 22 -4.76 -3.50 -1.98
C SER A 22 -5.24 -2.21 -2.66
N ILE A 23 -6.46 -2.22 -3.22
CA ILE A 23 -7.06 -1.03 -3.85
C ILE A 23 -7.29 0.05 -2.79
N LEU A 24 -7.93 -0.29 -1.67
CA LEU A 24 -8.19 0.65 -0.58
C LEU A 24 -6.89 1.21 0.00
N GLY A 25 -5.89 0.35 0.23
CA GLY A 25 -4.56 0.78 0.68
C GLY A 25 -3.88 1.74 -0.31
N GLY A 26 -3.97 1.45 -1.61
CA GLY A 26 -3.45 2.33 -2.66
C GLY A 26 -4.13 3.70 -2.71
N LEU A 27 -5.45 3.75 -2.53
CA LEU A 27 -6.21 5.02 -2.48
C LEU A 27 -5.82 5.86 -1.26
N VAL A 28 -5.74 5.23 -0.08
CA VAL A 28 -5.31 5.90 1.16
C VAL A 28 -3.88 6.42 1.05
N ALA A 29 -2.96 5.59 0.56
CA ALA A 29 -1.57 5.98 0.35
C ALA A 29 -1.46 7.17 -0.63
N SER A 30 -2.23 7.15 -1.72
CA SER A 30 -2.26 8.24 -2.71
C SER A 30 -2.77 9.55 -2.11
N ALA A 31 -3.82 9.49 -1.29
CA ALA A 31 -4.36 10.68 -0.62
C ALA A 31 -3.35 11.29 0.38
N ILE A 32 -2.68 10.44 1.17
CA ILE A 32 -1.64 10.88 2.11
C ILE A 32 -0.46 11.50 1.37
N PHE A 33 0.02 10.84 0.31
CA PHE A 33 1.10 11.35 -0.53
C PHE A 33 0.78 12.74 -1.09
N LYS A 34 -0.41 12.94 -1.66
CA LYS A 34 -0.84 14.27 -2.14
C LYS A 34 -0.83 15.33 -1.04
N GLN A 35 -1.26 14.99 0.17
CA GLN A 35 -1.27 15.92 1.31
C GLN A 35 0.14 16.28 1.80
N ILE A 36 1.08 15.32 1.76
CA ILE A 36 2.49 15.56 2.06
C ILE A 36 3.09 16.45 0.98
N TRP A 37 2.85 16.14 -0.30
CA TRP A 37 3.37 16.90 -1.42
C TRP A 37 2.92 18.36 -1.38
N LYS A 38 1.62 18.60 -1.16
CA LYS A 38 1.06 19.97 -1.03
C LYS A 38 1.71 20.81 0.05
N ARG A 39 2.20 20.19 1.13
CA ARG A 39 2.88 20.88 2.24
C ARG A 39 4.37 21.07 1.99
N ALA A 40 4.99 20.13 1.28
CA ALA A 40 6.43 20.11 1.06
C ALA A 40 6.86 20.84 -0.21
N SER A 41 5.98 20.94 -1.21
CA SER A 41 6.28 21.56 -2.51
C SER A 41 6.23 23.09 -2.39
N PRO A 42 7.36 23.79 -2.60
CA PRO A 42 7.40 25.24 -2.64
C PRO A 42 6.98 25.72 -4.04
N GLY A 43 5.69 26.00 -4.24
CA GLY A 43 5.19 26.61 -5.48
C GLY A 43 3.70 26.39 -5.74
N ASP A 44 3.21 26.98 -6.83
CA ASP A 44 1.79 26.97 -7.21
C ASP A 44 1.28 25.64 -7.79
N LYS A 45 2.12 24.60 -7.83
CA LYS A 45 1.75 23.29 -8.37
C LYS A 45 1.29 22.36 -7.23
N PRO A 46 -0.03 22.18 -7.03
CA PRO A 46 -0.57 21.47 -5.87
C PRO A 46 -0.43 19.95 -5.99
N ASP A 47 -0.06 19.43 -7.16
CA ASP A 47 0.01 18.00 -7.44
C ASP A 47 1.45 17.54 -7.67
N PRO A 48 1.80 16.31 -7.25
CA PRO A 48 3.10 15.72 -7.50
C PRO A 48 3.34 15.47 -8.99
N PRO A 49 4.60 15.58 -9.45
CA PRO A 49 4.95 15.32 -10.83
C PRO A 49 4.69 13.86 -11.19
N THR A 50 4.28 13.64 -12.44
CA THR A 50 4.08 12.29 -12.98
C THR A 50 5.18 11.93 -13.97
N ALA A 51 5.42 10.63 -14.17
CA ALA A 51 6.54 10.14 -14.97
C ALA A 51 6.56 10.61 -16.44
N LEU A 52 5.41 11.05 -16.97
CA LEU A 52 5.26 11.45 -18.37
C LEU A 52 5.27 12.98 -18.57
N GLN A 53 5.45 13.76 -17.50
CA GLN A 53 5.47 15.22 -17.58
C GLN A 53 6.88 15.72 -17.92
N THR A 54 7.04 16.21 -19.14
CA THR A 54 8.33 16.70 -19.67
C THR A 54 8.76 18.01 -19.02
N GLU A 55 7.83 18.77 -18.43
CA GLU A 55 8.10 20.05 -17.77
C GLU A 55 8.83 19.92 -16.42
N TYR A 56 8.93 18.71 -15.87
CA TYR A 56 9.64 18.46 -14.61
C TYR A 56 11.03 17.84 -14.83
N PRO A 57 12.05 18.28 -14.09
CA PRO A 57 13.34 17.61 -14.08
C PRO A 57 13.22 16.15 -13.64
N PHE A 58 13.95 15.24 -14.30
CA PHE A 58 13.93 13.81 -13.97
C PHE A 58 14.23 13.52 -12.49
N LYS A 59 15.16 14.27 -11.89
CA LYS A 59 15.47 14.17 -10.45
C LYS A 59 14.25 14.44 -9.56
N GLU A 60 13.39 15.38 -9.96
CA GLU A 60 12.20 15.76 -9.19
C GLU A 60 11.13 14.66 -9.28
N ILE A 61 10.94 14.10 -10.49
CA ILE A 61 10.09 12.93 -10.72
C ILE A 61 10.55 11.75 -9.84
N LEU A 62 11.86 11.47 -9.78
CA LEU A 62 12.40 10.39 -8.95
C LEU A 62 12.19 10.62 -7.46
N VAL A 63 12.39 11.84 -6.97
CA VAL A 63 12.14 12.19 -5.55
C VAL A 63 10.66 12.01 -5.22
N ALA A 64 9.75 12.50 -6.07
CA ALA A 64 8.32 12.32 -5.90
C ALA A 64 7.93 10.83 -5.85
N ALA A 65 8.43 10.04 -6.79
CA ALA A 65 8.19 8.60 -6.85
C ALA A 65 8.73 7.87 -5.61
N ALA A 66 9.91 8.25 -5.12
CA ALA A 66 10.50 7.67 -3.91
C ALA A 66 9.63 7.96 -2.66
N VAL A 67 9.20 9.21 -2.48
CA VAL A 67 8.30 9.59 -1.37
C VAL A 67 6.98 8.85 -1.46
N GLN A 68 6.38 8.76 -2.65
CA GLN A 68 5.16 7.98 -2.87
C GLN A 68 5.36 6.50 -2.50
N GLY A 69 6.47 5.90 -2.90
CA GLY A 69 6.83 4.53 -2.56
C GLY A 69 6.97 4.29 -1.06
N VAL A 70 7.61 5.23 -0.34
CA VAL A 70 7.73 5.17 1.13
C VAL A 70 6.36 5.22 1.79
N VAL A 71 5.51 6.18 1.40
CA VAL A 71 4.15 6.31 1.95
C VAL A 71 3.33 5.05 1.70
N TYR A 72 3.37 4.52 0.47
CA TYR A 72 2.67 3.29 0.11
C TYR A 72 3.14 2.10 0.96
N SER A 73 4.46 1.91 1.09
CA SER A 73 5.02 0.82 1.89
C SER A 73 4.57 0.88 3.34
N LEU A 74 4.61 2.07 3.96
CA LEU A 74 4.17 2.27 5.34
C LEU A 74 2.69 1.94 5.52
N VAL A 75 1.82 2.45 4.64
CA VAL A 75 0.37 2.16 4.69
C VAL A 75 0.13 0.65 4.54
N LYS A 76 0.80 0.01 3.58
CA LYS A 76 0.68 -1.43 3.37
C LYS A 76 1.13 -2.21 4.61
N THR A 77 2.28 -1.89 5.20
CA THR A 77 2.79 -2.56 6.41
C THR A 77 1.82 -2.43 7.58
N VAL A 78 1.20 -1.27 7.77
CA VAL A 78 0.18 -1.08 8.81
C VAL A 78 -1.02 -1.97 8.54
N ILE A 79 -1.55 -1.97 7.31
CA ILE A 79 -2.69 -2.83 6.92
C ILE A 79 -2.37 -4.31 7.14
N ASP A 80 -1.21 -4.78 6.66
CA ASP A 80 -0.78 -6.17 6.81
C ASP A 80 -0.70 -6.56 8.30
N ARG A 81 -0.08 -5.72 9.14
CA ARG A 81 0.10 -6.00 10.56
C ARG A 81 -1.22 -6.01 11.32
N GLN A 82 -2.13 -5.07 11.04
CA GLN A 82 -3.43 -5.03 11.71
C GLN A 82 -4.35 -6.15 11.21
N GLY A 83 -4.33 -6.45 9.90
CA GLY A 83 -5.04 -7.59 9.34
C GLY A 83 -4.58 -8.91 9.95
N ALA A 84 -3.27 -9.08 10.13
CA ALA A 84 -2.71 -10.28 10.77
C ALA A 84 -3.13 -10.41 12.24
N ARG A 85 -3.17 -9.32 13.00
CA ARG A 85 -3.69 -9.31 14.38
C ARG A 85 -5.19 -9.63 14.44
N ALA A 86 -5.97 -9.10 13.51
CA ALA A 86 -7.40 -9.38 13.46
C ALA A 86 -7.67 -10.86 13.14
N PHE A 87 -6.91 -11.42 12.19
CA PHE A 87 -6.94 -12.85 11.87
C PHE A 87 -6.57 -13.70 13.08
N GLU A 88 -5.42 -13.44 13.71
CA GLU A 88 -4.97 -14.14 14.93
C GLU A 88 -6.00 -14.07 16.05
N ARG A 89 -6.66 -12.92 16.24
CA ARG A 89 -7.71 -12.77 17.26
C ARG A 89 -8.93 -13.67 16.98
N TRP A 90 -9.23 -13.94 15.72
CA TRP A 90 -10.41 -14.70 15.31
C TRP A 90 -10.12 -16.20 15.20
N THR A 91 -8.93 -16.57 14.73
CA THR A 91 -8.54 -17.96 14.47
C THR A 91 -7.64 -18.56 15.55
N GLY A 92 -7.00 -17.74 16.38
CA GLY A 92 -5.96 -18.15 17.32
C GLY A 92 -4.59 -18.41 16.69
N GLU A 93 -4.47 -18.24 15.37
CA GLU A 93 -3.24 -18.55 14.61
C GLU A 93 -2.69 -17.30 13.92
N TRP A 94 -1.37 -17.11 14.00
CA TRP A 94 -0.69 -16.04 13.29
C TRP A 94 -0.61 -16.40 11.79
N PRO A 95 -1.05 -15.54 10.85
CA PRO A 95 -1.13 -15.93 9.44
C PRO A 95 0.24 -16.00 8.72
N GLY A 96 1.32 -15.61 9.40
CA GLY A 96 2.69 -15.71 8.88
C GLY A 96 3.50 -16.86 9.45
N SER A 97 2.88 -17.78 10.20
CA SER A 97 3.51 -19.01 10.69
C SER A 97 3.53 -20.11 9.64
#